data_AF-A0A813L8C7-F1
#
_entry.id   AF-A0A813L8C7-F1
#
_cell.length_a   1.000
_cell.length_b   1.000
_cell.length_c   1.000
_cell.angle_alpha   90.00
_cell.angle_beta   90.00
_cell.angle_gamma   90.00
#
_symmetry.space_group_name_H-M   'P 1'
#
loop_
_entity.id
_entity.type
_entity.pdbx_description
1 polymer ?
#
loop_
_entity_poly.entity_id
_entity_poly.type
_entity_poly.pdbx_seq_one_letter_code
_entity_poly.pdbx_strand_id
1 'polypeptide(L)'
;MRKGSAKGRLVGIDYSPSAIALCQQRRAASGVEYLQMDGRRMSFEKASFDIIVDKATMDGQLCSKGAAAATCQEVSRVLRPGGAYVVVTWRGPGRAGNLHWLADEVLPALQKGSPGFTWKVDIHSFGRACADSCQDHGHDHGHDHGHDHGHDHGHDHSSHADSEFGDLPNVFLIAKSRGKARGQPCEPTVRQHFH
;
A
#
# COMPACT_ATOMS: atom_id res chain seq x y z
N MET A 1 -11.32 22.12 -21.85
CA MET A 1 -10.71 20.80 -21.55
C MET A 1 -9.37 20.70 -22.29
N ARG A 2 -8.23 20.68 -21.60
CA ARG A 2 -6.95 20.45 -22.26
C ARG A 2 -6.84 18.95 -22.58
N LYS A 3 -6.92 18.58 -23.85
CA LYS A 3 -6.48 17.26 -24.32
C LYS A 3 -4.96 17.19 -24.17
N GLY A 4 -4.50 16.68 -23.03
CA GLY A 4 -3.10 16.29 -22.89
C GLY A 4 -2.89 14.96 -23.60
N SER A 5 -2.13 14.95 -24.68
CA SER A 5 -1.62 13.70 -25.25
C SER A 5 -0.42 13.25 -24.40
N ALA A 6 -0.68 12.58 -23.28
CA ALA A 6 0.38 11.90 -22.56
C ALA A 6 0.84 10.71 -23.43
N LYS A 7 2.00 10.84 -24.07
CA LYS A 7 2.70 9.73 -24.73
C LYS A 7 3.59 9.07 -23.68
N GLY A 8 3.38 7.79 -23.41
CA GLY A 8 4.18 7.02 -22.46
C GLY A 8 4.17 5.54 -22.83
N ARG A 9 5.19 4.81 -22.38
CA ARG A 9 5.25 3.36 -22.48
C ARG A 9 4.82 2.74 -21.15
N LEU A 10 3.93 1.75 -21.20
CA LEU A 10 3.53 0.95 -20.06
C LEU A 10 4.16 -0.45 -20.20
N VAL A 11 4.81 -0.91 -19.13
CA VAL A 11 5.31 -2.28 -19.03
C VAL A 11 4.66 -2.92 -17.82
N GLY A 12 3.86 -3.96 -18.04
CA GLY A 12 3.28 -4.79 -16.98
C GLY A 12 4.11 -6.05 -16.79
N ILE A 13 4.34 -6.44 -15.54
CA ILE A 13 5.01 -7.70 -15.21
C ILE A 13 4.17 -8.53 -14.26
N ASP A 14 4.29 -9.85 -14.36
CA ASP A 14 3.71 -10.82 -13.44
C ASP A 14 4.55 -12.11 -13.48
N TYR A 15 4.65 -12.82 -12.36
CA TYR A 15 5.37 -14.10 -12.31
C TYR A 15 4.60 -15.20 -13.04
N SER A 16 3.27 -15.06 -13.12
CA SER A 16 2.34 -16.04 -13.67
C SER A 16 2.30 -15.98 -15.20
N PRO A 17 2.71 -17.05 -15.90
CA PRO A 17 2.66 -17.09 -17.36
C PRO A 17 1.23 -17.02 -17.90
N SER A 18 0.25 -17.56 -17.16
CA SER A 18 -1.16 -17.52 -17.57
C SER A 18 -1.76 -16.11 -17.46
N ALA A 19 -1.39 -15.34 -16.43
CA ALA A 19 -1.80 -13.94 -16.30
C ALA A 19 -1.24 -13.08 -17.44
N ILE A 20 0.04 -13.28 -17.78
CA ILE A 20 0.68 -12.59 -18.90
C ILE A 20 0.02 -12.93 -20.24
N ALA A 21 -0.22 -14.21 -20.52
CA ALA A 21 -0.91 -14.63 -21.74
C ALA A 21 -2.29 -13.99 -21.86
N LEU A 22 -3.05 -13.91 -20.76
CA LEU A 22 -4.35 -13.27 -20.72
C LEU A 22 -4.28 -11.76 -21.00
N CYS A 23 -3.31 -11.06 -20.40
CA CYS A 23 -3.08 -9.64 -20.63
C CYS A 23 -2.68 -9.35 -22.07
N GLN A 24 -1.75 -10.14 -22.62
CA GLN A 24 -1.34 -10.03 -24.03
C GLN A 24 -2.52 -10.27 -24.99
N GLN A 25 -3.41 -11.20 -24.67
CA GLN A 25 -4.60 -11.47 -25.49
C GLN A 25 -5.66 -10.36 -25.40
N ARG A 26 -5.92 -9.81 -24.20
CA ARG A 26 -7.09 -8.94 -23.95
C ARG A 26 -6.79 -7.45 -23.89
N ARG A 27 -5.52 -7.07 -23.74
CA ARG A 27 -5.10 -5.70 -23.43
C ARG A 27 -3.96 -5.21 -24.32
N ALA A 28 -3.72 -5.89 -25.46
CA ALA A 28 -2.78 -5.42 -26.46
C ALA A 28 -3.17 -4.02 -26.95
N ALA A 29 -2.25 -3.07 -26.80
CA ALA A 29 -2.40 -1.70 -27.26
C ALA A 29 -1.03 -1.13 -27.63
N SER A 30 -1.00 -0.14 -28.51
CA SER A 30 0.26 0.54 -28.86
C SER A 30 0.87 1.19 -27.60
N GLY A 31 2.16 0.92 -27.37
CA GLY A 31 2.88 1.43 -26.19
C GLY A 31 2.67 0.64 -24.90
N VAL A 32 2.00 -0.52 -24.95
CA VAL A 32 1.82 -1.42 -23.79
C VAL A 32 2.53 -2.75 -24.04
N GLU A 33 3.34 -3.19 -23.07
CA GLU A 33 4.09 -4.44 -23.11
C GLU A 33 3.81 -5.25 -21.83
N TYR A 34 3.65 -6.56 -21.94
CA TYR A 34 3.45 -7.47 -20.81
C TYR A 34 4.51 -8.56 -20.82
N LEU A 35 5.25 -8.69 -19.72
CA LEU A 35 6.40 -9.59 -19.60
C LEU A 35 6.22 -10.54 -18.41
N GLN A 36 6.48 -11.84 -18.62
CA GLN A 36 6.61 -12.77 -17.50
C GLN A 36 7.91 -12.45 -16.75
N MET A 37 7.80 -12.05 -15.48
CA MET A 37 8.94 -11.64 -14.67
C MET A 37 8.60 -11.68 -13.18
N ASP A 38 9.57 -12.12 -12.37
CA ASP A 38 9.49 -12.04 -10.92
C ASP A 38 9.88 -10.63 -10.46
N GLY A 39 8.98 -9.92 -9.79
CA GLY A 39 9.22 -8.57 -9.28
C GLY A 39 10.39 -8.48 -8.28
N ARG A 40 10.81 -9.59 -7.69
CA ARG A 40 11.98 -9.68 -6.80
C ARG A 40 13.31 -9.68 -7.56
N ARG A 41 13.28 -9.89 -8.88
CA ARG A 41 14.45 -10.05 -9.78
C ARG A 41 14.13 -9.52 -11.18
N MET A 42 14.05 -8.21 -11.32
CA MET A 42 13.68 -7.57 -12.58
C MET A 42 14.88 -7.49 -13.54
N SER A 43 14.68 -7.84 -14.80
CA SER A 43 15.71 -7.75 -15.85
C SER A 43 15.82 -6.36 -16.50
N PHE A 44 15.30 -5.32 -15.87
CA PHE A 44 15.41 -3.94 -16.33
C PHE A 44 16.70 -3.27 -15.88
N GLU A 45 17.17 -2.29 -16.66
CA GLU A 45 18.30 -1.45 -16.29
C GLU A 45 17.96 -0.52 -15.11
N LYS A 46 18.99 -0.09 -14.38
CA LYS A 46 18.81 0.92 -13.32
C LYS A 46 18.19 2.20 -13.88
N ALA A 47 17.34 2.87 -13.10
CA ALA A 47 16.73 4.15 -13.47
C ALA A 47 16.02 4.15 -14.85
N SER A 48 15.22 3.09 -15.10
CA SER A 48 14.47 2.88 -16.34
C SER A 48 13.02 3.36 -16.29
N PHE A 49 12.45 3.59 -15.10
CA PHE A 49 11.05 3.99 -14.94
C PHE A 49 10.91 5.31 -14.17
N ASP A 50 9.99 6.16 -14.60
CA ASP A 50 9.59 7.38 -13.90
C ASP A 50 8.56 7.11 -12.80
N ILE A 51 7.65 6.15 -13.06
CA ILE A 51 6.59 5.74 -12.13
C ILE A 51 6.51 4.22 -12.12
N ILE A 52 6.39 3.65 -10.92
CA ILE A 52 6.09 2.23 -10.71
C ILE A 52 4.77 2.15 -9.93
N VAL A 53 3.86 1.30 -10.37
CA VAL A 53 2.58 1.08 -9.69
C VAL A 53 2.51 -0.39 -9.27
N ASP A 54 2.35 -0.60 -7.97
CA ASP A 54 2.03 -1.88 -7.36
C ASP A 54 0.62 -1.79 -6.82
N LYS A 55 -0.25 -2.71 -7.26
CA LYS A 55 -1.58 -2.87 -6.68
C LYS A 55 -1.74 -4.28 -6.18
N ALA A 56 -1.82 -4.41 -4.86
CA ALA A 56 -1.97 -5.65 -4.11
C ALA A 56 -0.84 -6.70 -4.28
N THR A 57 0.24 -6.41 -5.03
CA THR A 57 1.38 -7.31 -5.12
C THR A 57 2.15 -7.27 -3.80
N MET A 58 2.38 -6.08 -3.24
CA MET A 58 3.02 -5.91 -1.93
C MET A 58 2.31 -6.68 -0.82
N ASP A 59 0.96 -6.72 -0.83
CA ASP A 59 0.17 -7.46 0.14
C ASP A 59 0.55 -8.95 0.17
N GLY A 60 0.70 -9.56 -1.00
CA GLY A 60 1.16 -10.95 -1.13
C GLY A 60 2.63 -11.14 -0.78
N GLN A 61 3.50 -10.18 -1.12
CA GLN A 61 4.93 -10.25 -0.80
C GLN A 61 5.19 -10.19 0.71
N LEU A 62 4.38 -9.46 1.47
CA LEU A 62 4.50 -9.36 2.93
C LEU A 62 4.14 -10.65 3.67
N CYS A 63 3.48 -11.61 3.01
CA CYS A 63 3.20 -12.93 3.58
C CYS A 63 4.42 -13.87 3.58
N SER A 64 5.53 -13.47 2.95
CA SER A 64 6.75 -14.29 2.86
C SER A 64 7.97 -13.49 3.28
N LYS A 65 8.77 -14.07 4.19
CA LYS A 65 9.94 -13.40 4.76
C LYS A 65 10.91 -12.95 3.66
N GLY A 66 11.18 -11.65 3.61
CA GLY A 66 12.16 -11.03 2.71
C GLY A 66 11.70 -10.82 1.26
N ALA A 67 10.50 -11.29 0.88
CA ALA A 67 10.01 -11.15 -0.49
C ALA A 67 9.63 -9.69 -0.81
N ALA A 68 8.99 -8.99 0.14
CA ALA A 68 8.73 -7.55 0.07
C ALA A 68 10.03 -6.75 -0.03
N ALA A 69 11.02 -7.07 0.82
CA ALA A 69 12.32 -6.40 0.80
C ALA A 69 13.09 -6.61 -0.52
N ALA A 70 13.04 -7.80 -1.12
CA ALA A 70 13.66 -8.07 -2.41
C ALA A 70 12.98 -7.27 -3.55
N THR A 71 11.65 -7.25 -3.56
CA THR A 71 10.87 -6.45 -4.51
C THR A 71 11.19 -4.96 -4.39
N CYS A 72 11.21 -4.43 -3.17
CA CYS A 72 11.51 -3.02 -2.92
C CYS A 72 12.94 -2.63 -3.33
N GLN A 73 13.93 -3.53 -3.18
CA GLN A 73 15.29 -3.28 -3.67
C GLN A 73 15.31 -3.13 -5.20
N GLU A 74 14.57 -3.97 -5.93
CA GLU A 74 14.46 -3.87 -7.38
C GLU A 74 13.70 -2.62 -7.82
N VAL A 75 12.56 -2.31 -7.19
CA VAL A 75 11.81 -1.06 -7.40
C VAL A 75 12.73 0.14 -7.23
N SER A 76 13.48 0.18 -6.12
CA SER A 76 14.43 1.25 -5.84
C SER A 76 15.53 1.37 -6.91
N ARG A 77 16.06 0.24 -7.40
CA ARG A 77 17.08 0.21 -8.44
C ARG A 77 16.57 0.70 -9.79
N VAL A 78 15.40 0.25 -10.21
CA VAL A 78 14.84 0.55 -11.55
C VAL A 78 14.15 1.91 -11.60
N LEU A 79 13.76 2.49 -10.46
CA LEU A 79 13.14 3.82 -10.39
C LEU A 79 14.18 4.94 -10.54
N ARG A 80 13.88 5.89 -11.42
CA ARG A 80 14.69 7.08 -11.68
C ARG A 80 14.75 8.01 -10.45
N PRO A 81 15.86 8.74 -10.25
CA PRO A 81 15.85 9.90 -9.36
C PRO A 81 14.72 10.87 -9.75
N GLY A 82 13.89 11.27 -8.78
CA GLY A 82 12.70 12.09 -9.04
C GLY A 82 11.45 11.29 -9.43
N GLY A 83 11.56 9.97 -9.58
CA GLY A 83 10.43 9.09 -9.84
C GLY A 83 9.63 8.73 -8.58
N ALA A 84 8.48 8.09 -8.78
CA ALA A 84 7.59 7.68 -7.70
C ALA A 84 7.22 6.19 -7.77
N TYR A 85 7.16 5.56 -6.60
CA TYR A 85 6.55 4.26 -6.40
C TYR A 85 5.18 4.43 -5.75
N VAL A 86 4.14 3.96 -6.43
CA VAL A 86 2.75 4.02 -5.96
C VAL A 86 2.36 2.62 -5.48
N VAL A 87 2.00 2.50 -4.22
CA VAL A 87 1.50 1.25 -3.64
C VAL A 87 0.03 1.41 -3.28
N VAL A 88 -0.81 0.60 -3.91
CA VAL A 88 -2.23 0.48 -3.58
C VAL A 88 -2.42 -0.81 -2.81
N THR A 89 -2.76 -0.69 -1.53
CA THR A 89 -2.76 -1.80 -0.57
C THR A 89 -3.93 -1.66 0.40
N TRP A 90 -4.44 -2.79 0.89
CA TRP A 90 -5.42 -2.78 1.97
C TRP A 90 -4.80 -2.41 3.32
N ARG A 91 -3.47 -2.48 3.46
CA ARG A 91 -2.77 -2.06 4.66
C ARG A 91 -2.83 -0.56 4.81
N GLY A 92 -3.15 -0.09 6.00
CA GLY A 92 -3.10 1.31 6.37
C GLY A 92 -2.52 1.50 7.76
N PRO A 93 -2.47 2.74 8.26
CA PRO A 93 -2.09 3.01 9.65
C PRO A 93 -3.08 2.42 10.68
N GLY A 94 -4.28 1.96 10.27
CA GLY A 94 -5.35 1.56 11.20
C GLY A 94 -5.76 2.72 12.14
N ARG A 95 -6.58 2.44 13.17
CA ARG A 95 -6.88 3.44 14.22
C ARG A 95 -5.67 3.74 15.14
N ALA A 96 -4.76 2.77 15.27
CA ALA A 96 -3.58 2.88 16.15
C ALA A 96 -2.38 3.60 15.51
N GLY A 97 -2.45 3.98 14.23
CA GLY A 97 -1.37 4.71 13.55
C GLY A 97 -0.17 3.86 13.12
N ASN A 98 -0.22 2.54 13.26
CA ASN A 98 0.94 1.66 13.10
C ASN A 98 1.24 1.34 11.63
N LEU A 99 2.45 1.71 11.18
CA LEU A 99 2.95 1.50 9.82
C LEU A 99 4.17 0.55 9.81
N HIS A 100 4.15 -0.47 10.65
CA HIS A 100 5.31 -1.36 10.88
C HIS A 100 5.82 -1.99 9.57
N TRP A 101 4.94 -2.48 8.69
CA TRP A 101 5.35 -3.03 7.38
C TRP A 101 6.09 -2.00 6.51
N LEU A 102 5.71 -0.72 6.59
CA LEU A 102 6.38 0.35 5.84
C LEU A 102 7.74 0.67 6.45
N ALA A 103 7.82 0.80 7.78
CA ALA A 103 9.01 1.18 8.51
C ALA A 103 10.07 0.07 8.56
N ASP A 104 9.64 -1.19 8.69
CA ASP A 104 10.51 -2.34 8.96
C ASP A 104 10.94 -3.07 7.68
N GLU A 105 10.06 -3.12 6.67
CA GLU A 105 10.32 -3.88 5.44
C GLU A 105 10.57 -2.96 4.23
N VAL A 106 9.66 -2.02 3.97
CA VAL A 106 9.66 -1.27 2.70
C VAL A 106 10.72 -0.16 2.66
N LEU A 107 10.70 0.77 3.61
CA LEU A 107 11.63 1.91 3.62
C LEU A 107 13.10 1.46 3.73
N PRO A 108 13.48 0.50 4.61
CA PRO A 108 14.85 0.02 4.67
C PRO A 108 15.30 -0.66 3.38
N ALA A 109 14.42 -1.43 2.74
CA ALA A 109 14.72 -2.09 1.47
C ALA A 109 14.86 -1.10 0.30
N LEU A 110 13.99 -0.09 0.24
CA LEU A 110 14.10 1.00 -0.73
C LEU A 110 15.44 1.75 -0.56
N GLN A 111 15.81 2.08 0.68
CA GLN A 111 17.10 2.70 0.99
C GLN A 111 18.29 1.83 0.56
N LYS A 112 18.21 0.51 0.81
CA LYS A 112 19.25 -0.45 0.43
C LYS A 112 19.40 -0.58 -1.08
N GLY A 113 18.30 -0.56 -1.84
CA GLY A 113 18.33 -0.66 -3.31
C GLY A 113 18.92 0.55 -4.01
N SER A 114 18.98 1.72 -3.35
CA SER A 114 19.66 2.89 -3.87
C SER A 114 20.27 3.75 -2.74
N PRO A 115 21.47 3.36 -2.26
CA PRO A 115 22.19 4.13 -1.25
C PRO A 115 22.45 5.57 -1.73
N GLY A 116 22.27 6.56 -0.84
CA GLY A 116 22.45 7.98 -1.17
C GLY A 116 21.19 8.68 -1.72
N PHE A 117 20.07 7.97 -1.82
CA PHE A 117 18.76 8.56 -2.04
C PHE A 117 17.98 8.69 -0.72
N THR A 118 16.92 9.48 -0.74
CA THR A 118 15.95 9.61 0.34
C THR A 118 14.53 9.54 -0.22
N TRP A 119 13.57 9.28 0.66
CA TRP A 119 12.22 8.89 0.31
C TRP A 119 11.21 9.76 1.02
N LYS A 120 10.26 10.32 0.25
CA LYS A 120 9.09 10.99 0.81
C LYS A 120 7.89 10.09 0.61
N VAL A 121 7.16 9.80 1.68
CA VAL A 121 5.93 9.01 1.67
C VAL A 121 4.76 9.93 1.96
N ASP A 122 3.82 10.03 1.01
CA ASP A 122 2.51 10.62 1.24
C ASP A 122 1.47 9.48 1.21
N ILE A 123 0.71 9.34 2.30
CA ILE A 123 -0.25 8.25 2.53
C ILE A 123 -1.65 8.82 2.42
N HIS A 124 -2.47 8.21 1.58
CA HIS A 124 -3.87 8.56 1.40
C HIS A 124 -4.74 7.39 1.87
N SER A 125 -5.42 7.60 2.99
CA SER A 125 -6.32 6.64 3.60
C SER A 125 -7.77 7.07 3.37
N PHE A 126 -8.62 6.11 3.06
CA PHE A 126 -10.02 6.32 2.74
C PHE A 126 -10.86 5.49 3.71
N GLY A 127 -11.60 6.16 4.58
CA GLY A 127 -12.41 5.54 5.63
C GLY A 127 -13.15 6.61 6.43
N ARG A 128 -14.32 6.30 6.98
CA ARG A 128 -15.08 7.29 7.78
C ARG A 128 -14.17 7.82 8.88
N ALA A 129 -14.01 9.15 8.94
CA ALA A 129 -13.76 9.82 10.20
C ALA A 129 -14.77 9.22 11.18
N CYS A 130 -14.29 8.57 12.24
CA CYS A 130 -15.18 8.25 13.35
C CYS A 130 -15.74 9.60 13.77
N ALA A 131 -17.03 9.84 13.50
CA ALA A 131 -17.70 10.99 14.03
C ALA A 131 -17.50 10.89 15.54
N ASP A 132 -16.83 11.88 16.12
CA ASP A 132 -17.04 12.23 17.51
C ASP A 132 -18.53 12.56 17.65
N SER A 133 -19.32 11.55 17.98
CA SER A 133 -20.67 11.71 18.49
C SER A 133 -21.04 10.48 19.30
N CYS A 134 -20.80 10.59 20.61
CA CYS A 134 -21.74 10.31 21.70
C CYS A 134 -22.95 9.43 21.30
N GLN A 135 -23.26 8.35 22.01
CA GLN A 135 -23.83 8.41 23.35
C GLN A 135 -23.56 7.11 24.10
N ASP A 136 -22.88 7.21 25.25
CA ASP A 136 -23.02 6.23 26.32
C ASP A 136 -24.44 6.34 26.85
N HIS A 137 -25.32 5.44 26.42
CA HIS A 137 -26.65 5.30 27.02
C HIS A 137 -26.50 4.48 28.29
N GLY A 138 -26.36 5.17 29.43
CA GLY A 138 -26.53 4.55 30.73
C GLY A 138 -27.94 3.95 30.82
N HIS A 139 -28.03 2.63 30.80
CA HIS A 139 -29.26 1.92 31.08
C HIS A 139 -29.35 1.65 32.59
N ASP A 140 -30.22 2.39 33.27
CA ASP A 140 -30.65 2.09 34.64
C ASP A 140 -31.63 0.91 34.58
N HIS A 141 -31.23 -0.24 35.13
CA HIS A 141 -32.11 -1.39 35.26
C HIS A 141 -32.74 -1.38 36.65
N GLY A 142 -33.94 -0.80 36.73
CA GLY A 142 -34.87 -1.03 37.83
C GLY A 142 -35.18 -2.53 37.94
N HIS A 143 -35.07 -3.05 39.15
CA HIS A 143 -35.53 -4.39 39.49
C HIS A 143 -37.06 -4.43 39.54
N ASP A 144 -37.67 -5.40 38.84
CA ASP A 144 -38.94 -5.96 39.28
C ASP A 144 -39.05 -7.45 38.95
N HIS A 145 -39.76 -8.17 39.83
CA HIS A 145 -39.89 -9.62 39.89
C HIS A 145 -40.96 -10.15 38.92
N GLY A 146 -40.63 -11.16 38.09
CA GLY A 146 -41.68 -11.91 37.40
C GLY A 146 -41.21 -12.88 36.30
N HIS A 147 -41.32 -14.17 36.61
CA HIS A 147 -41.51 -15.35 35.76
C HIS A 147 -40.67 -15.58 34.49
N ASP A 148 -40.01 -16.74 34.50
CA ASP A 148 -39.21 -17.35 33.45
C ASP A 148 -40.05 -17.81 32.24
N HIS A 149 -39.67 -17.36 31.04
CA HIS A 149 -39.81 -18.09 29.78
C HIS A 149 -38.68 -17.64 28.84
N GLY A 150 -37.64 -18.48 28.72
CA GLY A 150 -36.48 -18.22 27.87
C GLY A 150 -36.84 -17.96 26.40
N HIS A 151 -36.54 -16.75 25.94
CA HIS A 151 -36.41 -16.41 24.53
C HIS A 151 -34.93 -16.39 24.14
N ASP A 152 -34.64 -17.08 23.04
CA ASP A 152 -33.33 -17.15 22.41
C ASP A 152 -32.91 -15.75 21.92
N HIS A 153 -31.86 -15.20 22.52
CA HIS A 153 -31.20 -14.00 22.03
C HIS A 153 -29.79 -14.38 21.60
N GLY A 154 -29.63 -14.55 20.28
CA GLY A 154 -28.34 -14.51 19.64
C GLY A 154 -27.67 -13.17 19.95
N HIS A 155 -26.65 -13.20 20.79
CA HIS A 155 -25.73 -12.08 20.95
C HIS A 155 -24.78 -12.07 19.75
N ASP A 156 -25.01 -11.16 18.82
CA ASP A 156 -23.98 -10.77 17.86
C ASP A 156 -22.92 -9.97 18.62
N HIS A 157 -21.86 -10.66 19.05
CA HIS A 157 -20.63 -9.99 19.45
C HIS A 157 -19.91 -9.55 18.18
N SER A 158 -20.29 -8.40 17.63
CA SER A 158 -19.39 -7.64 16.75
C SER A 158 -18.26 -7.09 17.63
N SER A 159 -17.30 -7.95 17.96
CA SER A 159 -15.96 -7.50 18.31
C SER A 159 -15.44 -6.77 17.07
N HIS A 160 -15.57 -5.45 17.07
CA HIS A 160 -14.88 -4.61 16.10
C HIS A 160 -13.39 -4.75 16.37
N ALA A 161 -12.81 -5.79 15.80
CA ALA A 161 -11.38 -6.00 15.77
C ALA A 161 -10.73 -4.76 15.17
N ASP A 162 -9.67 -4.28 15.80
CA ASP A 162 -8.77 -3.25 15.30
C ASP A 162 -8.15 -3.72 13.97
N SER A 163 -8.89 -3.62 12.87
CA SER A 163 -8.43 -4.16 11.59
C SER A 163 -7.35 -3.25 11.02
N GLU A 164 -6.18 -3.83 10.71
CA GLU A 164 -5.15 -3.19 9.88
C GLU A 164 -5.65 -2.80 8.47
N PHE A 165 -6.85 -3.29 8.13
CA PHE A 165 -7.53 -3.12 6.85
C PHE A 165 -8.69 -2.14 7.01
N GLY A 166 -8.73 -1.11 6.16
CA GLY A 166 -9.86 -0.17 6.06
C GLY A 166 -10.94 -0.65 5.09
N ASP A 167 -12.03 0.10 4.99
CA ASP A 167 -13.15 -0.17 4.07
C ASP A 167 -12.77 0.04 2.59
N LEU A 168 -11.70 0.81 2.34
CA LEU A 168 -11.15 1.10 1.04
C LEU A 168 -9.62 0.95 1.06
N PRO A 169 -9.00 0.62 -0.08
CA PRO A 169 -7.55 0.49 -0.16
C PRO A 169 -6.88 1.85 0.03
N ASN A 170 -5.76 1.84 0.74
CA ASN A 170 -4.90 2.99 0.93
C ASN A 170 -3.97 3.16 -0.28
N VAL A 171 -3.55 4.40 -0.53
CA VAL A 171 -2.59 4.74 -1.57
C VAL A 171 -1.36 5.39 -0.94
N PHE A 172 -0.20 4.77 -1.13
CA PHE A 172 1.09 5.30 -0.70
C PHE A 172 1.84 5.82 -1.92
N LEU A 173 2.11 7.12 -1.93
CA LEU A 173 2.98 7.77 -2.91
C LEU A 173 4.38 7.90 -2.32
N ILE A 174 5.32 7.11 -2.81
CA ILE A 174 6.69 7.01 -2.30
C ILE A 174 7.65 7.62 -3.32
N ALA A 175 8.00 8.89 -3.14
CA ALA A 175 8.83 9.65 -4.06
C ALA A 175 10.33 9.51 -3.73
N LYS A 176 11.13 9.21 -4.76
CA LYS A 176 12.58 9.08 -4.67
C LYS A 176 13.27 10.41 -4.96
N SER A 177 14.08 10.91 -4.05
CA SER A 177 14.88 12.13 -4.26
C SER A 177 16.35 11.90 -3.94
N ARG A 178 17.24 12.68 -4.58
CA ARG A 178 18.66 12.64 -4.23
C ARG A 178 18.83 13.10 -2.78
N GLY A 179 19.63 12.38 -1.99
CA GLY A 179 20.00 12.84 -0.66
C GLY A 179 20.74 14.19 -0.72
N LYS A 180 20.68 14.96 0.38
CA LYS A 180 21.50 16.16 0.55
C LYS A 180 23.00 15.81 0.50
N ALA A 181 23.84 16.79 0.19
CA ALA A 181 25.29 16.62 0.10
C ALA A 181 25.91 15.98 1.37
N ARG A 182 27.04 15.29 1.19
CA ARG A 182 27.66 14.31 2.10
C ARG A 182 27.64 14.70 3.59
N GLY A 183 27.14 13.78 4.43
CA GLY A 183 27.39 13.78 5.88
C GLY A 183 26.16 13.60 6.76
N GLN A 184 24.95 13.77 6.24
CA GLN A 184 23.72 13.59 7.02
C GLN A 184 22.84 12.46 6.44
N PRO A 185 22.41 11.49 7.26
CA PRO A 185 21.38 10.55 6.85
C PRO A 185 20.12 11.35 6.49
N CYS A 186 19.64 11.18 5.26
CA CYS A 186 18.38 11.78 4.84
C CYS A 186 17.27 10.81 5.20
N GLU A 187 16.76 10.95 6.42
CA GLU A 187 15.65 10.12 6.90
C GLU A 187 14.42 10.27 5.98
N PRO A 188 13.69 9.17 5.73
CA PRO A 188 12.42 9.25 5.04
C PRO A 188 11.45 10.18 5.77
N THR A 189 10.67 10.95 5.01
CA THR A 189 9.59 11.77 5.59
C THR A 189 8.26 11.13 5.28
N VAL A 190 7.40 10.97 6.29
CA VAL A 190 6.06 10.36 6.14
C VAL A 190 4.99 11.40 6.45
N ARG A 191 3.99 11.52 5.58
CA ARG A 191 2.80 12.35 5.76
C ARG A 191 1.56 11.50 5.53
N GLN A 192 0.54 11.69 6.35
CA GLN A 192 -0.73 10.97 6.26
C GLN A 192 -1.87 11.95 5.96
N HIS A 193 -2.76 11.55 5.07
CA HIS A 193 -3.95 12.27 4.65
C HIS A 193 -5.15 11.33 4.76
N PHE A 194 -6.18 11.75 5.50
CA PHE A 194 -7.45 11.05 5.61
C PHE A 194 -8.48 11.76 4.74
N HIS A 195 -9.22 10.99 3.94
CA HIS A 195 -10.23 11.47 2.99
C HIS A 195 -11.58 10.80 3.23
#